data_AF-A0AA96UQC8-F1
#
_entry.id   AF-A0AA96UQC8-F1
#
_cell.length_a   1.000
_cell.length_b   1.000
_cell.length_c   1.000
_cell.angle_alpha   90.00
_cell.angle_beta   90.00
_cell.angle_gamma   90.00
#
_symmetry.space_group_name_H-M   'P 1'
#
loop_
_entity.id
_entity.type
_entity.pdbx_description
1 polymer ?
#
loop_
_entity_poly.entity_id
_entity_poly.type
_entity_poly.pdbx_seq_one_letter_code
_entity_poly.pdbx_strand_id
1 'polypeptide(L)'
;MMNEEFKKRFDQYKNGEMSDQEMTAFEEELEKLEVYQELIDSELEDDNDWDLSISPEKQKAILAYGKRKSYLRISVLAVISTLMILPLCTLGSYLYYGMGGKHSTGNEFMETAAVTVALTMPNVLVDTSGLKSQVKLFGMNTEFPLQKQIGTKTAAVGNERVEMFYNKVKAPAVNYYDLEVNKTGHYFTHPSNKSEQTTAKAEKTLSTLPEGTVSEVYLSYDRAYPTKDVYNKFKGYDVSFLWNAIETEKNTNKTASTEPLGYPGKDSKFLAALNTKGKSNGDQFINALKFMSKHEKWAQVISKRKDLNVDNRLDYVEKNGVNVYGSVVTGPTKEIQRMLKNKSVKSANVGEVELWNW
;
A
#
# COMPACT_ATOMS: atom_id res chain seq x y z
N MET A 1 69.95 -49.59 17.64
CA MET A 1 71.02 -50.56 17.98
C MET A 1 71.85 -50.10 19.18
N MET A 2 72.26 -48.83 19.28
CA MET A 2 73.10 -48.33 20.38
C MET A 2 72.48 -48.41 21.80
N ASN A 3 71.15 -48.29 21.92
CA ASN A 3 70.46 -48.27 23.23
C ASN A 3 70.21 -49.66 23.86
N GLU A 4 70.13 -50.72 23.05
CA GLU A 4 69.92 -52.10 23.54
C GLU A 4 71.22 -52.72 24.07
N GLU A 5 72.35 -52.40 23.44
CA GLU A 5 73.68 -52.90 23.83
C GLU A 5 74.16 -52.25 25.14
N PHE A 6 73.93 -50.95 25.32
CA PHE A 6 74.20 -50.24 26.57
C PHE A 6 73.37 -50.81 27.73
N LYS A 7 72.07 -51.06 27.50
CA LYS A 7 71.17 -51.64 28.50
C LYS A 7 71.62 -53.03 28.95
N LYS A 8 72.11 -53.85 28.01
CA LYS A 8 72.68 -55.17 28.30
C LYS A 8 73.97 -55.07 29.13
N ARG A 9 74.89 -54.14 28.81
CA ARG A 9 76.12 -53.89 29.58
C ARG A 9 75.81 -53.36 30.98
N PHE A 10 74.78 -52.51 31.12
CA PHE A 10 74.29 -52.02 32.42
C PHE A 10 73.74 -53.15 33.30
N ASP A 11 72.96 -54.07 32.72
CA ASP A 11 72.46 -55.24 33.47
C ASP A 11 73.61 -56.17 33.90
N GLN A 12 74.64 -56.36 33.06
CA GLN A 12 75.84 -57.14 33.41
C GLN A 12 76.69 -56.46 34.50
N TYR A 13 76.77 -55.12 34.50
CA TYR A 13 77.41 -54.34 35.57
C TYR A 13 76.68 -54.55 36.90
N LYS A 14 75.36 -54.42 36.89
CA LYS A 14 74.50 -54.58 38.07
C LYS A 14 74.57 -55.98 38.68
N ASN A 15 74.75 -57.00 37.85
CA ASN A 15 74.82 -58.40 38.28
C ASN A 15 76.25 -58.87 38.60
N GLY A 16 77.28 -58.03 38.40
CA GLY A 16 78.68 -58.36 38.69
C GLY A 16 79.30 -59.37 37.72
N GLU A 17 78.79 -59.44 36.49
CA GLU A 17 79.19 -60.43 35.48
C GLU A 17 80.26 -59.91 34.51
N MET A 18 80.76 -58.68 34.71
CA MET A 18 81.83 -58.07 33.89
C MET A 18 83.21 -58.26 34.51
N SER A 19 84.24 -58.34 33.66
CA SER A 19 85.63 -58.33 34.10
C SER A 19 86.05 -56.94 34.62
N ASP A 20 87.03 -56.87 35.52
CA ASP A 20 87.48 -55.60 36.14
C ASP A 20 87.87 -54.52 35.11
N GLN A 21 88.41 -54.93 33.95
CA GLN A 21 88.77 -54.01 32.87
C GLN A 21 87.55 -53.45 32.13
N GLU A 22 86.51 -54.26 31.93
CA GLU A 22 85.26 -53.84 31.28
C GLU A 22 84.40 -52.99 32.22
N MET A 23 84.48 -53.25 33.53
CA MET A 23 83.83 -52.47 34.57
C MET A 23 84.39 -51.04 34.61
N THR A 24 85.71 -50.90 34.66
CA THR A 24 86.38 -49.58 34.65
C THR A 24 86.03 -48.77 33.39
N ALA A 25 86.00 -49.41 32.22
CA ALA A 25 85.65 -48.74 30.97
C ALA A 25 84.16 -48.31 30.92
N PHE A 26 83.27 -49.07 31.57
CA PHE A 26 81.85 -48.74 31.67
C PHE A 26 81.58 -47.64 32.70
N GLU A 27 82.34 -47.60 33.80
CA GLU A 27 82.30 -46.50 34.79
C GLU A 27 82.74 -45.17 34.16
N GLU A 28 83.82 -45.14 33.36
CA GLU A 28 84.22 -43.94 32.60
C GLU A 28 83.15 -43.50 31.58
N GLU A 29 82.39 -44.45 31.02
CA GLU A 29 81.28 -44.18 30.10
C GLU A 29 80.08 -43.56 30.83
N LEU A 30 79.79 -44.03 32.05
CA LEU A 30 78.76 -43.45 32.93
C LEU A 30 79.13 -42.05 33.42
N GLU A 31 80.38 -41.83 33.80
CA GLU A 31 80.89 -40.55 34.29
C GLU A 31 80.79 -39.47 33.19
N LYS A 32 81.08 -39.83 31.93
CA LYS A 32 80.86 -38.93 30.79
C LYS A 32 79.39 -38.60 30.60
N LEU A 33 78.48 -39.56 30.78
CA LEU A 33 77.04 -39.33 30.64
C LEU A 33 76.50 -38.42 31.76
N GLU A 34 76.97 -38.56 32.99
CA GLU A 34 76.63 -37.65 34.10
C GLU A 34 77.13 -36.22 33.80
N VAL A 35 78.36 -36.06 33.31
CA VAL A 35 78.88 -34.74 32.92
C VAL A 35 78.09 -34.13 31.76
N TYR A 36 77.67 -34.94 30.78
CA TYR A 36 76.78 -34.47 29.71
C TYR A 36 75.41 -34.04 30.24
N GLN A 37 74.87 -34.77 31.22
CA GLN A 37 73.58 -34.44 31.81
C GLN A 37 73.66 -33.18 32.68
N GLU A 38 74.73 -33.01 33.44
CA GLU A 38 75.01 -31.78 34.21
C GLU A 38 75.24 -30.57 33.29
N LEU A 39 75.91 -30.75 32.14
CA LEU A 39 76.07 -29.69 31.15
C LEU A 39 74.71 -29.29 30.54
N ILE A 40 73.88 -30.27 30.17
CA ILE A 40 72.53 -30.07 29.65
C ILE A 40 71.63 -29.39 30.69
N ASP A 41 71.67 -29.82 31.95
CA ASP A 41 70.89 -29.21 33.02
C ASP A 41 71.38 -27.78 33.32
N SER A 42 72.70 -27.52 33.24
CA SER A 42 73.25 -26.16 33.39
C SER A 42 72.86 -25.21 32.24
N GLU A 43 72.84 -25.71 31.00
CA GLU A 43 72.42 -24.95 29.82
C GLU A 43 70.89 -24.78 29.76
N LEU A 44 70.11 -25.69 30.34
CA LEU A 44 68.65 -25.56 30.49
C LEU A 44 68.24 -24.65 31.66
N GLU A 45 69.04 -24.55 32.72
CA GLU A 45 68.77 -23.62 33.83
C GLU A 45 69.00 -22.15 33.43
N ASP A 46 69.96 -21.87 32.55
CA ASP A 46 70.31 -20.51 32.09
C ASP A 46 69.40 -19.98 30.94
N ASP A 47 68.65 -20.86 30.28
CA ASP A 47 67.73 -20.54 29.17
C ASP A 47 66.24 -20.45 29.60
N ASN A 48 65.96 -20.17 30.87
CA ASN A 48 64.60 -19.92 31.38
C ASN A 48 64.08 -18.48 31.13
N ASP A 49 64.67 -17.72 30.21
CA ASP A 49 64.21 -16.37 29.86
C ASP A 49 63.40 -16.32 28.54
N TRP A 50 62.73 -17.42 28.19
CA TRP A 50 61.54 -17.33 27.35
C TRP A 50 60.35 -16.89 28.23
N ASP A 51 60.26 -15.59 28.54
CA ASP A 51 59.04 -15.03 29.14
C ASP A 51 57.88 -15.10 28.12
N LEU A 52 57.25 -16.28 28.00
CA LEU A 52 55.98 -16.49 27.31
C LEU A 52 54.80 -15.95 28.13
N SER A 53 55.04 -15.32 29.28
CA SER A 53 54.00 -14.70 30.09
C SER A 53 53.92 -13.20 29.82
N ILE A 54 53.24 -12.82 28.73
CA ILE A 54 52.88 -11.43 28.46
C ILE A 54 52.34 -10.81 29.77
N SER A 55 52.93 -9.71 30.26
CA SER A 55 52.50 -9.03 31.50
C SER A 55 50.96 -8.86 31.55
N PRO A 56 50.29 -9.08 32.70
CA PRO A 56 48.82 -9.02 32.83
C PRO A 56 48.21 -7.71 32.31
N GLU A 57 48.92 -6.59 32.45
CA GLU A 57 48.51 -5.29 31.92
C GLU A 57 48.59 -5.23 30.39
N LYS A 58 49.66 -5.81 29.81
CA LYS A 58 49.82 -5.94 28.36
C LYS A 58 48.79 -6.91 27.78
N GLN A 59 48.46 -8.02 28.45
CA GLN A 59 47.38 -8.92 28.04
C GLN A 59 46.03 -8.21 28.04
N LYS A 60 45.71 -7.47 29.11
CA LYS A 60 44.46 -6.69 29.19
C LYS A 60 44.39 -5.60 28.13
N ALA A 61 45.51 -4.94 27.82
CA ALA A 61 45.61 -3.93 26.76
C ALA A 61 45.43 -4.55 25.37
N ILE A 62 46.04 -5.72 25.10
CA ILE A 62 45.89 -6.46 23.83
C ILE A 62 44.44 -6.95 23.65
N LEU A 63 43.83 -7.48 24.71
CA LEU A 63 42.42 -7.89 24.70
C LEU A 63 41.48 -6.70 24.49
N ALA A 64 41.71 -5.57 25.18
CA ALA A 64 40.92 -4.36 25.00
C ALA A 64 41.08 -3.76 23.59
N TYR A 65 42.30 -3.77 23.04
CA TYR A 65 42.58 -3.33 21.68
C TYR A 65 41.91 -4.25 20.65
N GLY A 66 42.03 -5.57 20.80
CA GLY A 66 41.37 -6.56 19.96
C GLY A 66 39.84 -6.43 20.00
N LYS A 67 39.27 -6.24 21.19
CA LYS A 67 37.83 -5.98 21.38
C LYS A 67 37.39 -4.70 20.69
N ARG A 68 38.09 -3.58 20.85
CA ARG A 68 37.77 -2.30 20.19
C ARG A 68 37.94 -2.39 18.67
N LYS A 69 38.98 -3.06 18.17
CA LYS A 69 39.22 -3.30 16.74
C LYS A 69 38.16 -4.20 16.13
N SER A 70 37.71 -5.22 16.85
CA SER A 70 36.60 -6.10 16.43
C SER A 70 35.29 -5.32 16.37
N TYR A 71 34.94 -4.56 17.41
CA TYR A 71 33.76 -3.69 17.36
C TYR A 71 33.84 -2.68 16.21
N LEU A 72 34.99 -2.03 15.99
CA LEU A 72 35.15 -1.13 14.85
C LEU A 72 34.95 -1.85 13.51
N ARG A 73 35.52 -3.05 13.31
CA ARG A 73 35.32 -3.83 12.08
C ARG A 73 33.87 -4.26 11.89
N ILE A 74 33.22 -4.75 12.94
CA ILE A 74 31.81 -5.17 12.90
C ILE A 74 30.92 -3.95 12.65
N SER A 75 31.16 -2.82 13.32
CA SER A 75 30.42 -1.58 13.10
C SER A 75 30.62 -1.04 11.68
N VAL A 76 31.84 -1.04 11.16
CA VAL A 76 32.13 -0.62 9.78
C VAL A 76 31.44 -1.55 8.78
N LEU A 77 31.53 -2.87 8.98
CA LEU A 77 30.85 -3.85 8.14
C LEU A 77 29.33 -3.66 8.19
N ALA A 78 28.75 -3.49 9.39
CA ALA A 78 27.32 -3.25 9.56
C ALA A 78 26.89 -1.96 8.86
N VAL A 79 27.64 -0.87 8.99
CA VAL A 79 27.36 0.39 8.31
C VAL A 79 27.42 0.22 6.78
N ILE A 80 28.46 -0.42 6.26
CA ILE A 80 28.60 -0.69 4.81
C ILE A 80 27.45 -1.58 4.32
N SER A 81 27.12 -2.64 5.07
CA SER A 81 26.00 -3.52 4.74
C SER A 81 24.68 -2.77 4.75
N THR A 82 24.40 -1.93 5.74
CA THR A 82 23.19 -1.09 5.76
C THR A 82 23.16 -0.10 4.59
N LEU A 83 24.30 0.55 4.28
CA LEU A 83 24.43 1.46 3.15
C LEU A 83 24.28 0.77 1.79
N MET A 84 24.52 -0.55 1.69
CA MET A 84 24.25 -1.32 0.47
C MET A 84 22.81 -1.87 0.43
N ILE A 85 22.31 -2.38 1.56
CA ILE A 85 20.98 -2.99 1.66
C ILE A 85 19.89 -1.96 1.41
N LEU A 86 20.01 -0.75 1.99
CA LEU A 86 18.98 0.29 1.85
C LEU A 86 18.75 0.69 0.37
N PRO A 87 19.77 1.07 -0.43
CA PRO A 87 19.61 1.33 -1.85
C PRO A 87 19.02 0.14 -2.61
N LEU A 88 19.47 -1.09 -2.35
CA LEU A 88 18.96 -2.29 -3.00
C LEU A 88 17.46 -2.50 -2.72
N CYS A 89 17.04 -2.33 -1.46
CA CYS A 89 15.64 -2.45 -1.09
C CYS A 89 14.79 -1.29 -1.66
N THR A 90 15.33 -0.06 -1.71
CA THR A 90 14.63 1.06 -2.36
C THR A 90 14.47 0.83 -3.86
N LEU A 91 15.53 0.37 -4.54
CA LEU A 91 15.49 0.02 -5.96
C LEU A 91 14.48 -1.09 -6.20
N GLY A 92 14.50 -2.15 -5.37
CA GLY A 92 13.49 -3.21 -5.41
C GLY A 92 12.06 -2.70 -5.23
N SER A 93 11.85 -1.69 -4.38
CA SER A 93 10.55 -1.05 -4.20
C SER A 93 10.12 -0.26 -5.44
N TYR A 94 11.01 0.52 -6.04
CA TYR A 94 10.74 1.22 -7.30
C TYR A 94 10.44 0.27 -8.44
N LEU A 95 11.17 -0.85 -8.54
CA LEU A 95 10.89 -1.89 -9.52
C LEU A 95 9.54 -2.56 -9.24
N TYR A 96 9.22 -2.90 -8.00
CA TYR A 96 7.94 -3.52 -7.66
C TYR A 96 6.74 -2.62 -8.03
N TYR A 97 6.80 -1.33 -7.70
CA TYR A 97 5.68 -0.42 -7.97
C TYR A 97 5.65 0.14 -9.39
N GLY A 98 6.79 0.21 -10.09
CA GLY A 98 6.91 0.86 -11.40
C GLY A 98 7.17 -0.07 -12.59
N MET A 99 7.64 -1.31 -12.38
CA MET A 99 7.90 -2.26 -13.46
C MET A 99 6.58 -2.78 -14.04
N GLY A 100 6.49 -2.88 -15.37
CA GLY A 100 5.28 -3.30 -16.08
C GLY A 100 4.49 -2.17 -16.73
N GLY A 101 4.99 -0.93 -16.65
CA GLY A 101 4.36 0.23 -17.30
C GLY A 101 2.92 0.39 -16.84
N LYS A 102 1.95 0.30 -17.76
CA LYS A 102 0.51 0.42 -17.43
C LYS A 102 0.00 -0.66 -16.47
N HIS A 103 0.62 -1.85 -16.46
CA HIS A 103 0.26 -2.96 -15.59
C HIS A 103 1.16 -3.07 -14.34
N SER A 104 1.92 -2.00 -14.04
CA SER A 104 2.68 -1.95 -12.80
C SER A 104 1.72 -1.88 -11.60
N THR A 105 2.12 -2.47 -10.47
CA THR A 105 1.29 -2.47 -9.26
C THR A 105 0.93 -1.05 -8.82
N GLY A 106 1.82 -0.07 -9.00
CA GLY A 106 1.53 1.33 -8.71
C GLY A 106 0.45 1.93 -9.62
N ASN A 107 0.52 1.65 -10.92
CA ASN A 107 -0.46 2.17 -11.88
C ASN A 107 -1.83 1.48 -11.75
N GLU A 108 -1.87 0.16 -11.57
CA GLU A 108 -3.12 -0.56 -11.30
C GLU A 108 -3.78 -0.10 -10.00
N PHE A 109 -2.98 0.20 -8.97
CA PHE A 109 -3.47 0.77 -7.73
C PHE A 109 -4.09 2.17 -7.94
N MET A 110 -3.42 3.04 -8.70
CA MET A 110 -3.96 4.37 -9.02
C MET A 110 -5.24 4.31 -9.87
N GLU A 111 -5.28 3.41 -10.86
CA GLU A 111 -6.49 3.18 -11.68
C GLU A 111 -7.63 2.61 -10.83
N THR A 112 -7.32 1.67 -9.92
CA THR A 112 -8.30 1.13 -8.97
C THR A 112 -8.85 2.22 -8.06
N ALA A 113 -8.01 3.12 -7.56
CA ALA A 113 -8.46 4.24 -6.76
C ALA A 113 -9.38 5.18 -7.55
N ALA A 114 -8.98 5.57 -8.76
CA ALA A 114 -9.79 6.43 -9.62
C ALA A 114 -11.15 5.81 -9.96
N VAL A 115 -11.18 4.53 -10.33
CA VAL A 115 -12.42 3.78 -10.61
C VAL A 115 -13.27 3.64 -9.36
N THR A 116 -12.67 3.30 -8.22
CA THR A 116 -13.40 3.14 -6.95
C THR A 116 -14.08 4.44 -6.54
N VAL A 117 -13.35 5.56 -6.58
CA VAL A 117 -13.92 6.88 -6.27
C VAL A 117 -15.05 7.22 -7.24
N ALA A 118 -14.84 7.04 -8.55
CA ALA A 118 -15.86 7.32 -9.57
C ALA A 118 -17.15 6.49 -9.39
N LEU A 119 -17.03 5.24 -8.92
CA LEU A 119 -18.16 4.33 -8.74
C LEU A 119 -18.88 4.53 -7.40
N THR A 120 -18.17 4.99 -6.37
CA THR A 120 -18.69 5.07 -5.00
C THR A 120 -19.11 6.48 -4.60
N MET A 121 -18.44 7.51 -5.10
CA MET A 121 -18.68 8.91 -4.76
C MET A 121 -19.42 9.63 -5.90
N PRO A 122 -20.64 10.14 -5.65
CA PRO A 122 -21.40 10.87 -6.66
C PRO A 122 -20.71 12.18 -7.08
N ASN A 123 -20.48 12.35 -8.39
CA ASN A 123 -19.86 13.54 -8.99
C ASN A 123 -18.49 13.95 -8.41
N VAL A 124 -17.75 13.01 -7.82
CA VAL A 124 -16.38 13.23 -7.34
C VAL A 124 -15.45 12.29 -8.09
N LEU A 125 -14.35 12.82 -8.61
CA LEU A 125 -13.33 12.04 -9.31
C LEU A 125 -11.92 12.46 -8.91
N VAL A 126 -10.99 11.54 -9.16
CA VAL A 126 -9.56 11.73 -8.92
C VAL A 126 -8.96 12.51 -10.10
N ASP A 127 -8.28 13.61 -9.80
CA ASP A 127 -7.45 14.30 -10.78
C ASP A 127 -6.16 13.51 -11.00
N THR A 128 -6.09 12.78 -12.11
CA THR A 128 -4.93 11.97 -12.48
C THR A 128 -3.72 12.80 -12.89
N SER A 129 -3.90 14.06 -13.28
CA SER A 129 -2.81 14.96 -13.69
C SER A 129 -2.06 15.56 -12.51
N GLY A 130 -2.74 15.75 -11.37
CA GLY A 130 -2.18 16.29 -10.13
C GLY A 130 -1.64 15.24 -9.15
N LEU A 131 -1.57 13.96 -9.55
CA LEU A 131 -1.18 12.87 -8.64
C LEU A 131 0.26 13.00 -8.15
N LYS A 132 0.43 12.87 -6.84
CA LYS A 132 1.75 12.78 -6.21
C LYS A 132 1.91 11.40 -5.60
N SER A 133 2.73 10.58 -6.23
CA SER A 133 3.12 9.27 -5.71
C SER A 133 4.58 9.30 -5.28
N GLN A 134 4.84 8.85 -4.06
CA GLN A 134 6.18 8.72 -3.50
C GLN A 134 6.41 7.27 -3.07
N VAL A 135 7.33 6.60 -3.75
CA VAL A 135 7.82 5.28 -3.34
C VAL A 135 8.70 5.45 -2.10
N LYS A 136 8.42 4.65 -1.08
CA LYS A 136 9.18 4.49 0.15
C LYS A 136 9.78 3.08 0.20
N LEU A 137 10.58 2.81 1.23
CA LEU A 137 11.07 1.45 1.48
C LEU A 137 9.87 0.49 1.66
N PHE A 138 9.71 -0.44 0.72
CA PHE A 138 8.65 -1.45 0.67
C PHE A 138 7.21 -0.92 0.59
N GLY A 139 7.06 0.39 0.33
CA GLY A 139 5.76 1.04 0.36
C GLY A 139 5.63 2.15 -0.67
N MET A 140 4.41 2.62 -0.85
CA MET A 140 4.09 3.74 -1.72
C MET A 140 3.04 4.60 -1.04
N ASN A 141 3.30 5.90 -0.97
CA ASN A 141 2.33 6.88 -0.50
C ASN A 141 1.81 7.64 -1.72
N THR A 142 0.51 7.61 -1.94
CA THR A 142 -0.12 8.34 -3.04
C THR A 142 -1.14 9.33 -2.48
N GLU A 143 -1.04 10.57 -2.94
CA GLU A 143 -2.03 11.61 -2.70
C GLU A 143 -2.91 11.76 -3.94
N PHE A 144 -4.22 11.56 -3.75
CA PHE A 144 -5.28 11.63 -4.75
C PHE A 144 -6.02 12.95 -4.58
N PRO A 145 -5.75 13.98 -5.40
CA PRO A 145 -6.55 15.19 -5.41
C PRO A 145 -7.95 14.86 -5.95
N LEU A 146 -8.97 15.34 -5.27
CA LEU A 146 -10.36 15.12 -5.61
C LEU A 146 -10.97 16.37 -6.23
N GLN A 147 -11.71 16.17 -7.30
CA GLN A 147 -12.38 17.22 -8.06
C GLN A 147 -13.83 16.87 -8.34
N LYS A 148 -14.63 17.92 -8.50
CA LYS A 148 -16.07 17.88 -8.77
C LYS A 148 -16.39 18.84 -9.92
N GLN A 149 -17.40 18.50 -10.73
CA GLN A 149 -17.88 19.40 -11.79
C GLN A 149 -19.19 20.07 -11.37
N ILE A 150 -19.30 21.39 -11.57
CA ILE A 150 -20.53 22.17 -11.36
C ILE A 150 -20.68 23.12 -12.54
N GLY A 151 -21.75 22.95 -13.32
CA GLY A 151 -21.87 23.57 -14.64
C GLY A 151 -20.69 23.18 -15.54
N THR A 152 -19.98 24.18 -16.06
CA THR A 152 -18.78 23.98 -16.87
C THR A 152 -17.48 24.02 -16.07
N LYS A 153 -17.49 24.42 -14.80
CA LYS A 153 -16.27 24.51 -13.98
C LYS A 153 -16.00 23.21 -13.22
N THR A 154 -14.72 23.00 -12.93
CA THR A 154 -14.24 21.94 -12.05
C THR A 154 -13.66 22.58 -10.80
N ALA A 155 -14.10 22.13 -9.62
CA ALA A 155 -13.67 22.62 -8.32
C ALA A 155 -12.92 21.52 -7.56
N ALA A 156 -11.89 21.89 -6.80
CA ALA A 156 -11.16 20.97 -5.94
C ALA A 156 -11.91 20.79 -4.62
N VAL A 157 -12.26 19.54 -4.28
CA VAL A 157 -13.09 19.23 -3.09
C VAL A 157 -12.29 18.63 -1.94
N GLY A 158 -11.04 18.24 -2.19
CA GLY A 158 -10.15 17.71 -1.16
C GLY A 158 -9.01 16.88 -1.71
N ASN A 159 -8.35 16.14 -0.83
CA ASN A 159 -7.41 15.09 -1.20
C ASN A 159 -7.55 13.87 -0.27
N GLU A 160 -7.25 12.70 -0.83
CA GLU A 160 -7.11 11.45 -0.07
C GLU A 160 -5.69 10.95 -0.16
N ARG A 161 -5.07 10.70 0.98
CA ARG A 161 -3.75 10.08 1.04
C ARG A 161 -3.91 8.61 1.39
N VAL A 162 -3.44 7.75 0.50
CA VAL A 162 -3.44 6.32 0.72
C VAL A 162 -2.02 5.81 0.82
N GLU A 163 -1.76 5.00 1.84
CA GLU A 163 -0.49 4.31 2.00
C GLU A 163 -0.66 2.84 1.63
N MET A 164 0.27 2.37 0.81
CA MET A 164 0.37 0.98 0.40
C MET A 164 1.70 0.41 0.89
N PHE A 165 1.69 -0.78 1.46
CA PHE A 165 2.88 -1.54 1.85
C PHE A 165 2.85 -2.89 1.15
N TYR A 166 3.77 -3.11 0.22
CA TYR A 166 3.65 -4.11 -0.85
C TYR A 166 2.25 -4.09 -1.49
N ASN A 167 1.43 -5.11 -1.24
CA ASN A 167 0.07 -5.27 -1.75
C ASN A 167 -1.03 -4.93 -0.71
N LYS A 168 -0.64 -4.47 0.49
CA LYS A 168 -1.59 -4.13 1.56
C LYS A 168 -1.83 -2.63 1.58
N VAL A 169 -3.11 -2.25 1.58
CA VAL A 169 -3.54 -0.85 1.57
C VAL A 169 -4.02 -0.48 2.98
N LYS A 170 -3.56 0.65 3.51
CA LYS A 170 -4.09 1.23 4.75
C LYS A 170 -5.30 2.11 4.46
N ALA A 171 -6.16 2.27 5.45
CA ALA A 171 -7.31 3.16 5.34
C ALA A 171 -6.85 4.59 4.94
N PRO A 172 -7.52 5.23 3.96
CA PRO A 172 -7.18 6.56 3.49
C PRO A 172 -7.27 7.60 4.61
N ALA A 173 -6.25 8.46 4.70
CA ALA A 173 -6.30 9.70 5.47
C ALA A 173 -6.87 10.81 4.58
N VAL A 174 -7.89 11.51 5.06
CA VAL A 174 -8.73 12.33 4.20
C VAL A 174 -8.79 13.76 4.70
N ASN A 175 -8.71 14.70 3.76
CA ASN A 175 -8.87 16.10 4.02
C ASN A 175 -9.80 16.69 2.95
N TYR A 176 -11.07 16.80 3.28
CA TYR A 176 -12.05 17.46 2.42
C TYR A 176 -12.14 18.94 2.78
N TYR A 177 -12.07 19.78 1.75
CA TYR A 177 -12.31 21.22 1.89
C TYR A 177 -13.81 21.52 1.90
N ASP A 178 -14.60 20.65 1.25
CA ASP A 178 -16.05 20.73 1.20
C ASP A 178 -16.69 19.91 2.35
N LEU A 179 -17.53 20.58 3.14
CA LEU A 179 -18.28 19.98 4.24
C LEU A 179 -19.40 19.06 3.75
N GLU A 180 -19.88 19.19 2.51
CA GLU A 180 -20.94 18.33 1.95
C GLU A 180 -20.43 16.96 1.49
N VAL A 181 -19.19 16.87 1.05
CA VAL A 181 -18.52 15.58 0.80
C VAL A 181 -18.30 14.81 2.12
N ASN A 182 -18.15 15.52 3.23
CA ASN A 182 -18.06 14.96 4.58
C ASN A 182 -19.40 14.50 5.17
N LYS A 183 -20.55 14.93 4.61
CA LYS A 183 -21.87 14.48 5.06
C LYS A 183 -22.18 13.11 4.45
N THR A 184 -21.62 12.08 5.07
CA THR A 184 -22.01 10.69 4.85
C THR A 184 -23.48 10.48 5.25
N GLY A 185 -24.40 10.62 4.30
CA GLY A 185 -25.80 10.31 4.58
C GLY A 185 -26.76 10.61 3.44
N HIS A 186 -27.01 9.58 2.63
CA HIS A 186 -28.21 9.45 1.78
C HIS A 186 -28.41 10.50 0.67
N TYR A 187 -27.46 10.58 -0.27
CA TYR A 187 -27.65 11.35 -1.51
C TYR A 187 -28.87 10.88 -2.32
N PHE A 188 -29.14 9.56 -2.30
CA PHE A 188 -30.20 8.93 -3.07
C PHE A 188 -31.10 8.05 -2.22
N THR A 189 -32.37 8.00 -2.60
CA THR A 189 -33.39 7.11 -2.04
C THR A 189 -33.71 6.01 -3.05
N HIS A 190 -33.50 4.75 -2.65
CA HIS A 190 -33.81 3.62 -3.52
C HIS A 190 -35.33 3.51 -3.79
N PRO A 191 -35.78 3.17 -5.02
CA PRO A 191 -37.20 3.09 -5.36
C PRO A 191 -38.02 2.13 -4.48
N SER A 192 -37.41 1.06 -3.97
CA SER A 192 -38.05 0.08 -3.08
C SER A 192 -38.45 0.66 -1.71
N ASN A 193 -37.88 1.81 -1.31
CA ASN A 193 -38.29 2.50 -0.09
C ASN A 193 -39.64 3.19 -0.32
N LYS A 194 -40.66 2.88 0.47
CA LYS A 194 -42.03 3.41 0.31
C LYS A 194 -42.23 4.83 0.87
N SER A 195 -41.16 5.54 1.24
CA SER A 195 -41.24 6.94 1.66
C SER A 195 -41.93 7.83 0.61
N GLU A 196 -42.66 8.83 1.09
CA GLU A 196 -43.29 9.87 0.29
C GLU A 196 -42.28 10.71 -0.51
N GLN A 197 -42.79 11.45 -1.50
CA GLN A 197 -42.01 12.34 -2.33
C GLN A 197 -41.41 13.49 -1.50
N THR A 198 -40.09 13.60 -1.45
CA THR A 198 -39.37 14.58 -0.61
C THR A 198 -38.76 15.74 -1.41
N THR A 199 -39.37 16.14 -2.53
CA THR A 199 -38.86 17.25 -3.37
C THR A 199 -39.12 18.65 -2.79
N ALA A 200 -40.10 18.79 -1.89
CA ALA A 200 -40.54 20.09 -1.37
C ALA A 200 -39.42 20.93 -0.73
N LYS A 201 -38.48 20.29 -0.01
CA LYS A 201 -37.33 20.99 0.58
C LYS A 201 -36.39 21.53 -0.50
N ALA A 202 -36.06 20.71 -1.50
CA ALA A 202 -35.21 21.13 -2.60
C ALA A 202 -35.87 22.22 -3.45
N GLU A 203 -37.16 22.08 -3.75
CA GLU A 203 -37.93 23.12 -4.46
C GLU A 203 -37.91 24.45 -3.72
N LYS A 204 -38.10 24.44 -2.40
CA LYS A 204 -37.99 25.63 -1.56
C LYS A 204 -36.60 26.25 -1.65
N THR A 205 -35.53 25.47 -1.50
CA THR A 205 -34.15 25.97 -1.62
C THR A 205 -33.89 26.60 -3.01
N LEU A 206 -34.21 25.89 -4.09
CA LEU A 206 -34.00 26.39 -5.46
C LEU A 206 -34.84 27.64 -5.77
N SER A 207 -36.02 27.77 -5.16
CA SER A 207 -36.85 28.97 -5.33
C SER A 207 -36.25 30.23 -4.70
N THR A 208 -35.47 30.09 -3.63
CA THR A 208 -34.81 31.22 -2.94
C THR A 208 -33.55 31.72 -3.64
N LEU A 209 -32.98 30.91 -4.54
CA LEU A 209 -31.79 31.26 -5.28
C LEU A 209 -32.14 32.21 -6.45
N PRO A 210 -31.30 33.24 -6.69
CA PRO A 210 -31.51 34.21 -7.75
C PRO A 210 -31.39 33.58 -9.14
N GLU A 211 -31.83 34.30 -10.16
CA GLU A 211 -31.47 33.96 -11.54
C GLU A 211 -29.98 34.23 -11.78
N GLY A 212 -29.37 33.49 -12.70
CA GLY A 212 -27.92 33.56 -12.92
C GLY A 212 -27.09 32.69 -11.96
N THR A 213 -27.69 31.65 -11.37
CA THR A 213 -26.96 30.60 -10.63
C THR A 213 -27.06 29.26 -11.33
N VAL A 214 -26.03 28.44 -11.10
CA VAL A 214 -25.98 27.05 -11.54
C VAL A 214 -25.98 26.17 -10.29
N SER A 215 -26.85 25.18 -10.26
CA SER A 215 -26.99 24.30 -9.09
C SER A 215 -26.66 22.86 -9.44
N GLU A 216 -26.04 22.16 -8.51
CA GLU A 216 -25.96 20.71 -8.49
C GLU A 216 -27.12 20.15 -7.66
N VAL A 217 -27.80 19.12 -8.18
CA VAL A 217 -28.88 18.45 -7.46
C VAL A 217 -28.76 16.94 -7.60
N TYR A 218 -28.91 16.23 -6.49
CA TYR A 218 -29.03 14.79 -6.42
C TYR A 218 -30.51 14.42 -6.56
N LEU A 219 -30.86 13.71 -7.62
CA LEU A 219 -32.22 13.28 -7.92
C LEU A 219 -32.36 11.79 -7.69
N SER A 220 -33.42 11.36 -7.01
CA SER A 220 -33.85 9.95 -7.04
C SER A 220 -35.18 9.82 -7.76
N TYR A 221 -35.30 8.77 -8.55
CA TYR A 221 -36.45 8.51 -9.39
C TYR A 221 -37.52 7.66 -8.70
N ASP A 222 -38.72 7.65 -9.26
CA ASP A 222 -39.85 6.82 -8.81
C ASP A 222 -39.61 5.32 -9.00
N ARG A 223 -38.83 4.95 -10.02
CA ARG A 223 -38.39 3.58 -10.32
C ARG A 223 -37.01 3.59 -10.98
N ALA A 224 -36.38 2.42 -11.07
CA ALA A 224 -35.17 2.27 -11.86
C ALA A 224 -35.53 2.24 -13.36
N TYR A 225 -34.81 3.04 -14.16
CA TYR A 225 -35.02 3.15 -15.60
C TYR A 225 -33.76 2.70 -16.36
N PRO A 226 -33.88 2.08 -17.54
CA PRO A 226 -32.72 1.87 -18.40
C PRO A 226 -31.97 3.18 -18.65
N THR A 227 -30.64 3.14 -18.65
CA THR A 227 -29.79 4.35 -18.76
C THR A 227 -30.17 5.26 -19.93
N LYS A 228 -30.53 4.68 -21.09
CA LYS A 228 -30.94 5.43 -22.29
C LYS A 228 -32.27 6.16 -22.10
N ASP A 229 -33.19 5.58 -21.33
CA ASP A 229 -34.53 6.11 -21.12
C ASP A 229 -34.52 7.32 -20.18
N VAL A 230 -33.60 7.34 -19.20
CA VAL A 230 -33.39 8.51 -18.33
C VAL A 230 -33.06 9.73 -19.18
N TYR A 231 -32.05 9.64 -20.04
CA TYR A 231 -31.65 10.78 -20.86
C TYR A 231 -32.75 11.23 -21.81
N ASN A 232 -33.49 10.28 -22.42
CA ASN A 232 -34.62 10.61 -23.30
C ASN A 232 -35.75 11.33 -22.57
N LYS A 233 -36.08 10.90 -21.35
CA LYS A 233 -37.17 11.44 -20.53
C LYS A 233 -36.92 12.91 -20.13
N PHE A 234 -35.66 13.31 -20.00
CA PHE A 234 -35.28 14.66 -19.59
C PHE A 234 -34.70 15.54 -20.72
N LYS A 235 -34.80 15.13 -22.00
CA LYS A 235 -34.31 15.90 -23.15
C LYS A 235 -34.86 17.33 -23.27
N GLY A 236 -36.03 17.60 -22.69
CA GLY A 236 -36.68 18.92 -22.75
C GLY A 236 -36.18 19.93 -21.70
N TYR A 237 -35.26 19.53 -20.83
CA TYR A 237 -34.68 20.38 -19.79
C TYR A 237 -33.22 20.69 -20.13
N ASP A 238 -32.81 21.94 -19.90
CA ASP A 238 -31.43 22.35 -20.12
C ASP A 238 -30.58 22.00 -18.90
N VAL A 239 -30.22 20.71 -18.82
CA VAL A 239 -29.46 20.12 -17.70
C VAL A 239 -28.45 19.11 -18.20
N SER A 240 -27.34 19.00 -17.48
CA SER A 240 -26.28 18.03 -17.71
C SER A 240 -26.28 16.94 -16.64
N PHE A 241 -26.15 15.69 -17.07
CA PHE A 241 -26.07 14.51 -16.22
C PHE A 241 -24.61 14.18 -15.92
N LEU A 242 -24.22 14.40 -14.66
CA LEU A 242 -22.83 14.26 -14.21
C LEU A 242 -22.53 12.87 -13.63
N TRP A 243 -23.51 12.24 -12.99
CA TRP A 243 -23.33 10.92 -12.37
C TRP A 243 -24.68 10.19 -12.26
N ASN A 244 -24.66 8.85 -12.30
CA ASN A 244 -25.87 8.03 -12.23
C ASN A 244 -25.74 6.94 -11.16
N ALA A 245 -26.71 6.86 -10.25
CA ALA A 245 -26.88 5.78 -9.29
C ALA A 245 -27.50 4.56 -9.98
N ILE A 246 -26.79 3.44 -10.00
CA ILE A 246 -27.23 2.21 -10.66
C ILE A 246 -27.83 1.24 -9.66
N GLU A 247 -28.96 0.65 -10.03
CA GLU A 247 -29.58 -0.43 -9.27
C GLU A 247 -28.73 -1.69 -9.40
N THR A 248 -27.98 -2.00 -8.34
CA THR A 248 -27.11 -3.18 -8.28
C THR A 248 -27.64 -4.29 -7.39
N GLU A 249 -28.80 -4.10 -6.77
CA GLU A 249 -29.44 -5.09 -5.90
C GLU A 249 -30.95 -4.82 -5.77
N LYS A 250 -31.73 -5.86 -5.45
CA LYS A 250 -33.21 -5.80 -5.45
C LYS A 250 -33.81 -5.16 -4.19
N ASN A 251 -33.11 -5.24 -3.05
CA ASN A 251 -33.63 -4.78 -1.76
C ASN A 251 -32.50 -4.26 -0.87
N THR A 252 -32.40 -2.93 -0.75
CA THR A 252 -31.54 -2.23 0.22
C THR A 252 -32.08 -2.30 1.66
N ASN A 253 -33.31 -2.79 1.87
CA ASN A 253 -33.97 -2.78 3.19
C ASN A 253 -33.33 -3.70 4.25
N LYS A 254 -32.45 -4.64 3.87
CA LYS A 254 -31.70 -5.47 4.84
C LYS A 254 -30.51 -4.73 5.46
N THR A 255 -30.06 -3.65 4.83
CA THR A 255 -28.93 -2.83 5.24
C THR A 255 -29.33 -1.38 4.99
N ALA A 256 -29.89 -0.72 6.00
CA ALA A 256 -30.37 0.67 5.95
C ALA A 256 -29.31 1.74 5.51
N SER A 257 -28.14 1.30 5.05
CA SER A 257 -27.03 2.11 4.59
C SER A 257 -26.29 1.49 3.41
N THR A 258 -26.97 0.78 2.48
CA THR A 258 -26.27 0.44 1.23
C THR A 258 -26.09 1.71 0.39
N GLU A 259 -24.90 2.29 0.47
CA GLU A 259 -24.53 3.42 -0.37
C GLU A 259 -24.59 3.00 -1.85
N PRO A 260 -25.05 3.91 -2.73
CA PRO A 260 -25.19 3.64 -4.15
C PRO A 260 -23.83 3.26 -4.76
N LEU A 261 -23.85 2.35 -5.73
CA LEU A 261 -22.81 2.33 -6.77
C LEU A 261 -23.36 3.05 -7.99
N GLY A 262 -22.47 3.68 -8.74
CA GLY A 262 -22.86 4.43 -9.91
C GLY A 262 -21.73 4.64 -10.89
N TYR A 263 -21.98 5.51 -11.86
CA TYR A 263 -21.03 5.81 -12.92
C TYR A 263 -21.17 7.23 -13.41
N PRO A 264 -20.10 7.88 -13.91
CA PRO A 264 -20.21 9.18 -14.56
C PRO A 264 -21.27 9.20 -15.67
N GLY A 265 -22.03 10.29 -15.68
CA GLY A 265 -23.07 10.54 -16.66
C GLY A 265 -22.51 10.95 -18.02
N LYS A 266 -23.38 11.02 -19.03
CA LYS A 266 -23.00 11.32 -20.42
C LYS A 266 -22.35 12.71 -20.59
N ASP A 267 -22.65 13.66 -19.70
CA ASP A 267 -22.19 15.05 -19.79
C ASP A 267 -21.03 15.33 -18.80
N SER A 268 -20.56 14.29 -18.12
CA SER A 268 -19.41 14.37 -17.23
C SER A 268 -18.12 14.50 -18.03
N LYS A 269 -17.32 15.53 -17.75
CA LYS A 269 -15.97 15.69 -18.34
C LYS A 269 -15.05 14.51 -18.00
N PHE A 270 -15.37 13.78 -16.94
CA PHE A 270 -14.54 12.69 -16.46
C PHE A 270 -14.85 11.34 -17.11
N LEU A 271 -15.91 11.25 -17.92
CA LEU A 271 -16.23 10.02 -18.66
C LEU A 271 -15.05 9.58 -19.55
N ALA A 272 -14.39 10.55 -20.21
CA ALA A 272 -13.22 10.29 -21.04
C ALA A 272 -11.93 10.00 -20.24
N ALA A 273 -11.87 10.47 -18.98
CA ALA A 273 -10.72 10.24 -18.10
C ALA A 273 -10.68 8.81 -17.56
N LEU A 274 -11.84 8.15 -17.47
CA LEU A 274 -11.92 6.74 -17.13
C LEU A 274 -11.52 5.91 -18.36
N ASN A 275 -10.43 5.17 -18.26
CA ASN A 275 -9.90 4.28 -19.32
C ASN A 275 -10.77 3.01 -19.54
N THR A 276 -12.07 3.12 -19.27
CA THR A 276 -13.04 2.04 -19.41
C THR A 276 -13.53 2.00 -20.86
N LYS A 277 -13.09 0.99 -21.61
CA LYS A 277 -13.58 0.76 -22.97
C LYS A 277 -15.05 0.33 -22.90
N GLY A 278 -15.93 0.88 -23.74
CA GLY A 278 -17.33 0.46 -23.81
C GLY A 278 -18.12 1.26 -24.84
N LYS A 279 -19.09 0.62 -25.51
CA LYS A 279 -19.90 1.27 -26.56
C LYS A 279 -20.99 2.16 -25.97
N SER A 280 -21.46 1.84 -24.77
CA SER A 280 -22.45 2.62 -24.02
C SER A 280 -21.98 2.89 -22.59
N ASN A 281 -22.56 3.89 -21.91
CA ASN A 281 -22.29 4.16 -20.50
C ASN A 281 -22.55 2.93 -19.61
N GLY A 282 -23.53 2.09 -19.98
CA GLY A 282 -23.80 0.85 -19.26
C GLY A 282 -22.67 -0.17 -19.39
N ASP A 283 -22.13 -0.34 -20.60
CA ASP A 283 -20.97 -1.23 -20.82
C ASP A 283 -19.73 -0.73 -20.08
N GLN A 284 -19.53 0.60 -20.07
CA GLN A 284 -18.43 1.23 -19.34
C GLN A 284 -18.55 0.96 -17.83
N PHE A 285 -19.75 1.08 -17.27
CA PHE A 285 -20.02 0.74 -15.87
C PHE A 285 -19.73 -0.73 -15.56
N ILE A 286 -20.21 -1.67 -16.40
CA ILE A 286 -19.94 -3.10 -16.22
C ILE A 286 -18.43 -3.37 -16.27
N ASN A 287 -17.71 -2.76 -17.21
CA ASN A 287 -16.25 -2.94 -17.33
C ASN A 287 -15.50 -2.32 -16.15
N ALA A 288 -15.97 -1.19 -15.63
CA ALA A 288 -15.43 -0.59 -14.41
C ALA A 288 -15.66 -1.48 -13.18
N LEU A 289 -16.85 -2.08 -13.05
CA LEU A 289 -17.15 -3.05 -11.99
C LEU A 289 -16.27 -4.30 -12.10
N LYS A 290 -16.09 -4.85 -13.31
CA LYS A 290 -15.18 -5.98 -13.55
C LYS A 290 -13.75 -5.66 -13.16
N PHE A 291 -13.29 -4.45 -13.45
CA PHE A 291 -11.98 -4.00 -13.05
C PHE A 291 -11.87 -3.86 -11.52
N MET A 292 -12.87 -3.25 -10.88
CA MET A 292 -12.93 -3.09 -9.43
C MET A 292 -13.00 -4.44 -8.70
N SER A 293 -13.70 -5.43 -9.24
CA SER A 293 -13.79 -6.80 -8.70
C SER A 293 -12.41 -7.48 -8.63
N LYS A 294 -11.57 -7.35 -9.68
CA LYS A 294 -10.20 -7.88 -9.68
C LYS A 294 -9.34 -7.35 -8.52
N HIS A 295 -9.64 -6.13 -8.05
CA HIS A 295 -8.91 -5.45 -6.99
C HIS A 295 -9.83 -5.13 -5.79
N GLU A 296 -10.80 -5.99 -5.48
CA GLU A 296 -11.85 -5.72 -4.48
C GLU A 296 -11.29 -5.31 -3.12
N LYS A 297 -10.20 -5.93 -2.66
CA LYS A 297 -9.55 -5.58 -1.38
C LYS A 297 -9.07 -4.13 -1.34
N TRP A 298 -8.52 -3.63 -2.44
CA TRP A 298 -8.10 -2.23 -2.54
C TRP A 298 -9.33 -1.32 -2.59
N ALA A 299 -10.31 -1.67 -3.43
CA ALA A 299 -11.54 -0.90 -3.57
C ALA A 299 -12.33 -0.77 -2.26
N GLN A 300 -12.40 -1.83 -1.46
CA GLN A 300 -13.06 -1.85 -0.16
C GLN A 300 -12.40 -0.88 0.83
N VAL A 301 -11.06 -0.88 0.89
CA VAL A 301 -10.31 0.03 1.77
C VAL A 301 -10.43 1.48 1.30
N ILE A 302 -10.34 1.72 -0.02
CA ILE A 302 -10.41 3.06 -0.62
C ILE A 302 -11.80 3.66 -0.45
N SER A 303 -12.86 2.90 -0.75
CA SER A 303 -14.25 3.36 -0.59
C SER A 303 -14.67 3.55 0.86
N LYS A 304 -13.89 3.04 1.83
CA LYS A 304 -14.22 3.02 3.27
C LYS A 304 -15.51 2.24 3.59
N ARG A 305 -16.01 1.45 2.63
CA ARG A 305 -17.23 0.64 2.79
C ARG A 305 -16.87 -0.71 3.39
N LYS A 306 -17.61 -1.13 4.42
CA LYS A 306 -17.38 -2.42 5.09
C LYS A 306 -17.60 -3.61 4.17
N ASP A 307 -18.52 -3.51 3.22
CA ASP A 307 -18.78 -4.55 2.23
C ASP A 307 -19.26 -3.88 0.93
N LEU A 308 -18.42 -3.91 -0.10
CA LEU A 308 -18.80 -3.46 -1.44
C LEU A 308 -19.62 -4.54 -2.18
N ASN A 309 -19.35 -5.81 -1.86
CA ASN A 309 -19.92 -6.98 -2.49
C ASN A 309 -19.93 -6.86 -4.02
N VAL A 310 -18.76 -6.59 -4.61
CA VAL A 310 -18.64 -6.17 -6.01
C VAL A 310 -19.10 -7.27 -6.95
N ASP A 311 -18.79 -8.52 -6.64
CA ASP A 311 -19.12 -9.69 -7.45
C ASP A 311 -20.63 -9.93 -7.53
N ASN A 312 -21.35 -9.93 -6.40
CA ASN A 312 -22.81 -10.11 -6.42
C ASN A 312 -23.53 -8.96 -7.16
N ARG A 313 -22.99 -7.74 -7.05
CA ARG A 313 -23.51 -6.57 -7.76
C ARG A 313 -23.24 -6.64 -9.26
N LEU A 314 -22.06 -7.12 -9.65
CA LEU A 314 -21.74 -7.38 -11.04
C LEU A 314 -22.70 -8.42 -11.64
N ASP A 315 -22.91 -9.55 -10.96
CA ASP A 315 -23.87 -10.59 -11.37
C ASP A 315 -25.29 -10.04 -11.52
N TYR A 316 -25.71 -9.17 -10.59
CA TYR A 316 -27.03 -8.54 -10.66
C TYR A 316 -27.17 -7.68 -11.92
N VAL A 317 -26.19 -6.82 -12.20
CA VAL A 317 -26.26 -5.87 -13.32
C VAL A 317 -26.12 -6.58 -14.66
N GLU A 318 -25.31 -7.64 -14.74
CA GLU A 318 -25.22 -8.47 -15.95
C GLU A 318 -26.54 -9.20 -16.24
N LYS A 319 -27.26 -9.64 -15.20
CA LYS A 319 -28.55 -10.33 -15.34
C LYS A 319 -29.73 -9.40 -15.61
N ASN A 320 -29.80 -8.25 -14.96
CA ASN A 320 -30.97 -7.35 -14.97
C ASN A 320 -30.77 -6.10 -15.85
N GLY A 321 -29.57 -5.90 -16.37
CA GLY A 321 -29.17 -4.71 -17.11
C GLY A 321 -28.81 -3.52 -16.21
N VAL A 322 -28.30 -2.47 -16.83
CA VAL A 322 -27.86 -1.23 -16.16
C VAL A 322 -29.04 -0.26 -16.05
N ASN A 323 -29.73 -0.32 -14.91
CA ASN A 323 -30.87 0.54 -14.60
C ASN A 323 -30.48 1.64 -13.61
N VAL A 324 -30.78 2.88 -13.94
CA VAL A 324 -30.50 4.08 -13.16
C VAL A 324 -31.72 4.42 -12.29
N TYR A 325 -31.51 4.57 -10.98
CA TYR A 325 -32.57 5.00 -10.05
C TYR A 325 -32.33 6.40 -9.46
N GLY A 326 -31.20 7.02 -9.76
CA GLY A 326 -30.93 8.40 -9.41
C GLY A 326 -29.81 8.99 -10.24
N SER A 327 -29.74 10.32 -10.31
CA SER A 327 -28.68 11.03 -11.04
C SER A 327 -28.25 12.28 -10.30
N VAL A 328 -26.96 12.61 -10.40
CA VAL A 328 -26.47 13.97 -10.12
C VAL A 328 -26.60 14.77 -11.40
N VAL A 329 -27.29 15.89 -11.30
CA VAL A 329 -27.50 16.82 -12.40
C VAL A 329 -26.92 18.18 -12.06
N THR A 330 -26.51 18.92 -13.08
CA THR A 330 -26.16 20.33 -12.98
C THR A 330 -26.84 21.11 -14.09
N GLY A 331 -27.14 22.39 -13.84
CA GLY A 331 -27.77 23.27 -14.83
C GLY A 331 -28.26 24.57 -14.19
N PRO A 332 -28.86 25.46 -14.99
CA PRO A 332 -29.47 26.68 -14.49
C PRO A 332 -30.48 26.35 -13.40
N THR A 333 -30.41 27.04 -12.27
CA THR A 333 -31.23 26.72 -11.09
C THR A 333 -32.73 26.67 -11.40
N LYS A 334 -33.23 27.56 -12.26
CA LYS A 334 -34.64 27.59 -12.67
C LYS A 334 -35.04 26.41 -13.57
N GLU A 335 -34.11 25.91 -14.39
CA GLU A 335 -34.32 24.73 -15.22
C GLU A 335 -34.42 23.46 -14.37
N ILE A 336 -33.55 23.32 -13.36
CA ILE A 336 -33.64 22.22 -12.41
C ILE A 336 -34.94 22.29 -11.60
N GLN A 337 -35.34 23.49 -11.16
CA GLN A 337 -36.63 23.67 -10.48
C GLN A 337 -37.82 23.23 -11.34
N ARG A 338 -37.78 23.50 -12.65
CA ARG A 338 -38.79 23.02 -13.62
C ARG A 338 -38.78 21.50 -13.73
N MET A 339 -37.60 20.88 -13.70
CA MET A 339 -37.43 19.43 -13.74
C MET A 339 -37.94 18.72 -12.49
N LEU A 340 -37.81 19.31 -11.30
CA LEU A 340 -38.29 18.71 -10.03
C LEU A 340 -39.81 18.45 -10.02
N LYS A 341 -40.58 19.20 -10.83
CA LYS A 341 -42.04 19.00 -10.97
C LYS A 341 -42.41 17.78 -11.81
N ASN A 342 -41.45 17.10 -12.44
CA ASN A 342 -41.70 15.90 -13.21
C ASN A 342 -42.05 14.72 -12.29
N LYS A 343 -43.16 14.02 -12.57
CA LYS A 343 -43.64 12.89 -11.77
C LYS A 343 -42.64 11.72 -11.64
N SER A 344 -41.64 11.67 -12.51
CA SER A 344 -40.59 10.64 -12.45
C SER A 344 -39.55 10.93 -11.37
N VAL A 345 -39.51 12.15 -10.81
CA VAL A 345 -38.62 12.55 -9.72
C VAL A 345 -39.34 12.31 -8.39
N LYS A 346 -38.78 11.44 -7.55
CA LYS A 346 -39.34 11.06 -6.25
C LYS A 346 -38.71 11.83 -5.09
N SER A 347 -37.42 12.10 -5.15
CA SER A 347 -36.75 12.91 -4.15
C SER A 347 -35.62 13.71 -4.76
N ALA A 348 -35.29 14.83 -4.14
CA ALA A 348 -34.21 15.69 -4.58
C ALA A 348 -33.49 16.28 -3.37
N ASN A 349 -32.17 16.34 -3.44
CA ASN A 349 -31.33 17.06 -2.50
C ASN A 349 -30.48 18.05 -3.28
N VAL A 350 -30.53 19.33 -2.89
CA VAL A 350 -29.66 20.35 -3.46
C VAL A 350 -28.27 20.16 -2.85
N GLY A 351 -27.26 20.05 -3.72
CA GLY A 351 -25.86 20.08 -3.31
C GLY A 351 -25.34 21.51 -3.40
N GLU A 352 -24.30 21.68 -4.19
CA GLU A 352 -23.61 22.96 -4.30
C GLU A 352 -24.24 23.91 -5.32
N VAL A 353 -24.04 25.21 -5.10
CA VAL A 353 -24.56 26.27 -5.96
C VAL A 353 -23.42 27.22 -6.29
N GLU A 354 -23.27 27.50 -7.58
CA GLU A 354 -22.25 28.36 -8.13
C GLU A 354 -22.88 29.57 -8.83
N LEU A 355 -22.08 30.63 -8.96
CA LEU A 355 -22.40 31.75 -9.84
C LEU A 355 -22.43 31.29 -11.30
N TRP A 356 -23.12 32.06 -12.15
CA TRP A 356 -23.31 31.73 -13.56
C TRP A 356 -22.02 31.26 -14.25
N ASN A 357 -22.03 30.00 -14.67
CA ASN A 357 -20.95 29.36 -15.41
C ASN A 357 -21.49 28.33 -16.41
N TRP A 358 -22.75 28.51 -16.84
CA TRP A 358 -23.45 27.62 -17.76
C TRP A 358 -23.07 27.89 -19.21
#